data_AF-A0A0G4NIL9-F1
#
_entry.id   AF-A0A0G4NIL9-F1
#
_cell.length_a   1.000
_cell.length_b   1.000
_cell.length_c   1.000
_cell.angle_alpha   90.00
_cell.angle_beta   90.00
_cell.angle_gamma   90.00
#
_symmetry.space_group_name_H-M   'P 1'
#
loop_
_entity.id
_entity.type
_entity.pdbx_description
1 polymer ?
#
loop_
_entity_poly.entity_id
_entity_poly.type
_entity_poly.pdbx_seq_one_letter_code
_entity_poly.pdbx_strand_id
1 'polypeptide(L)'
;MKDIGQALRVFDKVLMFVVLLIVIFIFLAWFQSSFLTTVATAGTALLSLSFVFAVTTQEFLGSCIFLFVKHPYDVGDRVDIQGSEKLQLVVDKISLLYTVFTRIDKMQVVQV
;
A
#
# COMPACT_ATOMS: atom_id res chain seq x y z
N MET A 1 -12.95 -8.82 -11.39
CA MET A 1 -13.32 -7.96 -10.24
C MET A 1 -12.98 -8.53 -8.85
N LYS A 2 -12.64 -9.82 -8.71
CA LYS A 2 -12.35 -10.44 -7.40
C LYS A 2 -11.02 -9.93 -6.78
N ASP A 3 -10.06 -9.57 -7.63
CA ASP A 3 -8.69 -9.24 -7.23
C ASP A 3 -8.54 -7.81 -6.74
N ILE A 4 -9.24 -6.86 -7.39
CA ILE A 4 -9.38 -5.48 -6.89
C ILE A 4 -10.02 -5.48 -5.50
N GLY A 5 -11.02 -6.34 -5.26
CA GLY A 5 -11.63 -6.51 -3.95
C GLY A 5 -10.64 -6.96 -2.86
N GLN A 6 -9.64 -7.76 -3.22
CA GLN A 6 -8.58 -8.17 -2.29
C GLN A 6 -7.59 -7.05 -2.01
N ALA A 7 -7.15 -6.30 -3.02
CA ALA A 7 -6.30 -5.12 -2.83
C ALA A 7 -7.01 -4.03 -2.02
N LEU A 8 -8.29 -3.77 -2.31
CA LEU A 8 -9.15 -2.85 -1.55
C LEU A 8 -9.28 -3.26 -0.08
N ARG A 9 -9.37 -4.55 0.22
CA ARG A 9 -9.44 -5.02 1.61
C ARG A 9 -8.17 -4.74 2.39
N VAL A 10 -7.00 -4.72 1.73
CA VAL A 10 -5.74 -4.32 2.37
C VAL A 10 -5.73 -2.81 2.61
N PHE A 11 -6.17 -2.03 1.63
CA PHE A 11 -6.30 -0.57 1.75
C PHE A 11 -7.26 -0.16 2.89
N ASP A 12 -8.42 -0.80 2.97
CA ASP A 12 -9.42 -0.58 4.02
C ASP A 12 -8.84 -0.79 5.42
N LYS A 13 -8.05 -1.86 5.63
CA LYS A 13 -7.36 -2.08 6.91
C LYS A 13 -6.39 -0.95 7.28
N VAL A 14 -5.68 -0.41 6.29
CA VAL A 14 -4.76 0.72 6.51
C VAL A 14 -5.55 1.97 6.90
N LEU A 15 -6.66 2.27 6.19
CA LEU A 15 -7.53 3.39 6.53
C LEU A 15 -8.16 3.24 7.92
N MET A 16 -8.62 2.04 8.27
CA MET A 16 -9.19 1.76 9.59
C MET A 16 -8.16 1.97 10.72
N PHE A 17 -6.88 1.67 10.49
CA PHE A 17 -5.82 2.00 11.42
C PHE A 17 -5.65 3.51 11.62
N VAL A 18 -5.72 4.30 10.55
CA VAL A 18 -5.67 5.77 10.62
C VAL A 18 -6.88 6.33 11.37
N VAL A 19 -8.08 5.82 11.08
CA VAL A 19 -9.31 6.22 11.79
C VAL A 19 -9.20 5.92 13.28
N LEU A 20 -8.67 4.75 13.65
CA LEU A 20 -8.45 4.39 15.06
C LEU A 20 -7.50 5.38 15.76
N LEU A 21 -6.41 5.81 15.12
CA LEU A 21 -5.53 6.84 15.67
C LEU A 21 -6.28 8.17 15.89
N ILE A 22 -7.07 8.61 14.92
CA ILE A 22 -7.87 9.84 15.04
C ILE A 22 -8.84 9.75 16.23
N VAL A 23 -9.52 8.62 16.39
CA VAL A 23 -10.43 8.40 17.52
C VAL A 23 -9.67 8.51 18.85
N ILE A 24 -8.49 7.89 18.97
CA ILE A 24 -7.64 8.01 20.16
C ILE A 24 -7.29 9.48 20.45
N PHE A 25 -6.90 10.26 19.43
CA PHE A 25 -6.61 11.68 19.60
C PHE A 25 -7.82 12.49 20.08
N ILE A 26 -9.03 12.19 19.57
CA ILE A 26 -10.27 12.85 20.01
C ILE A 26 -10.56 12.53 21.48
N PHE A 27 -10.41 11.27 21.89
CA PHE A 27 -10.57 10.88 23.30
C PHE A 27 -9.55 11.59 24.20
N LEU A 28 -8.29 11.64 23.80
CA LEU A 28 -7.26 12.36 24.55
C LEU A 28 -7.55 13.86 24.66
N ALA A 29 -8.08 14.48 23.59
CA ALA A 29 -8.47 15.88 23.58
C ALA A 29 -9.58 16.21 24.58
N TRP A 30 -10.52 15.28 24.76
CA TRP A 30 -11.66 15.49 25.66
C TRP A 30 -11.32 15.25 27.13
N PHE A 31 -10.45 14.28 27.44
CA PHE A 31 -10.17 13.84 28.82
C PHE A 31 -8.96 14.51 29.48
N GLN A 32 -8.06 15.15 28.73
CA GLN A 32 -6.81 15.72 29.27
C GLN A 32 -6.84 17.26 29.28
N SER A 33 -6.54 17.85 30.45
CA SER A 33 -6.38 19.31 30.57
C SER A 33 -5.09 19.82 29.90
N SER A 34 -4.12 18.94 29.65
CA SER A 34 -2.81 19.19 29.01
C SER A 34 -2.74 18.60 27.60
N PHE A 35 -3.78 18.80 26.80
CA PHE A 35 -3.86 18.30 25.43
C PHE A 35 -2.68 18.79 24.55
N LEU A 36 -2.31 20.08 24.65
CA LEU A 36 -1.24 20.66 23.83
C LEU A 36 0.11 19.95 24.01
N THR A 37 0.50 19.59 25.24
CA THR A 37 1.78 18.91 25.49
C THR A 37 1.78 17.50 24.93
N THR A 38 0.65 16.79 25.05
CA THR A 38 0.51 15.43 24.52
C THR A 38 0.58 15.41 22.99
N VAL A 39 -0.08 16.36 22.33
CA VAL A 39 -0.01 16.51 20.87
C VAL A 39 1.40 16.93 20.43
N ALA A 40 2.08 17.82 21.16
CA ALA A 40 3.43 18.22 20.83
C ALA A 40 4.41 17.02 20.88
N THR A 41 4.34 16.20 21.93
CA THR A 41 5.17 14.98 22.04
C THR A 41 4.80 13.92 20.99
N ALA A 42 3.51 13.72 20.72
CA ALA A 42 3.09 12.81 19.66
C ALA A 42 3.54 13.31 18.28
N GLY A 43 3.48 14.63 18.04
CA GLY A 43 3.92 15.28 16.80
C GLY A 43 5.41 15.12 16.55
N THR A 44 6.26 15.27 17.57
CA THR A 44 7.70 15.03 17.42
C THR A 44 8.03 13.56 17.18
N ALA A 45 7.30 12.63 17.80
CA ALA A 45 7.42 11.20 17.53
C ALA A 45 6.95 10.84 16.11
N LEU A 46 5.84 11.40 15.64
CA LEU A 46 5.36 11.18 14.26
C LEU A 46 6.33 11.78 13.23
N LEU A 47 6.89 12.95 13.51
CA LEU A 47 7.90 13.57 12.66
C LEU A 47 9.15 12.68 12.55
N SER A 48 9.64 12.12 13.65
CA SER A 48 10.80 11.21 13.60
C SER A 48 10.49 9.93 12.82
N LEU A 49 9.32 9.35 13.03
CA LEU A 49 8.83 8.18 12.27
C LEU A 49 8.69 8.49 10.77
N SER A 50 8.34 9.72 10.40
CA SER A 50 8.19 10.12 8.99
C SER A 50 9.50 9.97 8.20
N PHE A 51 10.65 10.23 8.81
CA PHE A 51 11.96 10.02 8.17
C PHE A 51 12.29 8.53 7.98
N VAL A 52 11.86 7.67 8.91
CA VAL A 52 12.07 6.23 8.82
C VAL A 52 11.19 5.62 7.73
N PHE A 53 9.94 6.07 7.62
CA PHE A 53 8.94 5.49 6.72
C PHE A 53 8.70 6.29 5.43
N ALA A 54 9.50 7.32 5.15
CA ALA A 54 9.33 8.18 3.98
C ALA A 54 9.27 7.38 2.67
N VAL A 55 10.26 6.50 2.46
CA VAL A 55 10.36 5.66 1.25
C VAL A 55 9.18 4.70 1.16
N THR A 56 8.85 4.01 2.25
CA THR A 56 7.72 3.08 2.27
C THR A 56 6.39 3.76 1.96
N THR A 57 6.18 4.98 2.49
CA THR A 57 4.97 5.76 2.22
C THR A 57 4.90 6.21 0.77
N GLN A 58 6.05 6.59 0.17
CA GLN A 58 6.14 6.93 -1.24
C GLN A 58 5.79 5.74 -2.14
N GLU A 59 6.36 4.56 -1.87
CA GLU A 59 6.03 3.34 -2.61
C GLU A 59 4.55 2.98 -2.47
N PHE A 60 3.99 3.03 -1.25
CA PHE A 60 2.57 2.78 -1.02
C PHE A 60 1.65 3.73 -1.81
N LEU A 61 1.95 5.03 -1.81
CA LEU A 61 1.17 6.01 -2.57
C LEU A 61 1.31 5.78 -4.08
N GLY A 62 2.53 5.51 -4.54
CA GLY A 62 2.81 5.18 -5.94
C GLY A 62 2.01 3.97 -6.41
N SER A 63 1.96 2.92 -5.59
CA SER A 63 1.14 1.73 -5.81
C SER A 63 -0.36 2.03 -5.87
N CYS A 64 -0.89 2.85 -4.97
CA CYS A 64 -2.30 3.26 -5.02
C CYS A 64 -2.62 3.99 -6.33
N ILE A 65 -1.77 4.91 -6.77
CA ILE A 65 -1.95 5.64 -8.04
C ILE A 65 -1.84 4.67 -9.22
N PHE A 66 -0.87 3.77 -9.20
CA PHE A 66 -0.67 2.78 -10.25
C PHE A 66 -1.90 1.90 -10.44
N LEU A 67 -2.47 1.37 -9.35
CA LEU A 67 -3.59 0.43 -9.40
C LEU A 67 -4.95 1.10 -9.61
N PHE A 68 -5.22 2.22 -8.94
CA PHE A 68 -6.55 2.83 -8.96
C PHE A 68 -6.71 3.95 -9.98
N VAL A 69 -5.62 4.62 -10.37
CA VAL A 69 -5.69 5.76 -11.30
C VAL A 69 -5.21 5.38 -12.70
N LYS A 70 -4.00 4.84 -12.82
CA LYS A 70 -3.43 4.51 -14.13
C LYS A 70 -3.98 3.20 -14.70
N HIS A 71 -4.07 2.18 -13.85
CA HIS A 71 -4.59 0.86 -14.17
C HIS A 71 -4.04 0.27 -15.49
N PRO A 72 -2.71 0.04 -15.59
CA PRO A 72 -2.07 -0.32 -16.85
C PRO A 72 -2.28 -1.77 -17.29
N TYR A 73 -2.69 -2.65 -16.38
CA TYR A 73 -3.02 -4.05 -16.66
C TYR A 73 -3.95 -4.61 -15.60
N ASP A 74 -4.65 -5.68 -15.96
CA ASP A 74 -5.61 -6.42 -15.15
C ASP A 74 -5.18 -7.88 -14.91
N VAL A 75 -5.88 -8.57 -14.02
CA VAL A 75 -5.67 -10.01 -13.80
C VAL A 75 -6.07 -10.80 -15.04
N GLY A 76 -5.18 -11.69 -15.49
CA GLY A 76 -5.32 -12.47 -16.71
C GLY A 76 -4.60 -11.86 -17.91
N ASP A 77 -4.10 -10.62 -17.80
CA ASP A 77 -3.36 -9.99 -18.89
C ASP A 77 -1.96 -10.60 -19.03
N ARG A 78 -1.51 -10.70 -20.28
CA ARG A 78 -0.12 -11.01 -20.60
C ARG A 78 0.69 -9.73 -20.62
N VAL A 79 1.71 -9.67 -19.78
CA VAL A 79 2.65 -8.55 -19.68
C VAL A 79 4.02 -9.03 -20.13
N ASP A 80 4.55 -8.38 -21.16
CA ASP A 80 5.90 -8.61 -21.65
C ASP A 80 6.82 -7.52 -21.09
N ILE A 81 7.69 -7.87 -20.15
CA ILE A 81 8.64 -6.92 -19.53
C ILE A 81 9.93 -6.92 -20.36
N GLN A 82 10.25 -5.76 -20.95
CA GLN A 82 11.50 -5.54 -21.67
C GLN A 82 12.61 -5.17 -20.68
N GLY A 83 13.45 -6.16 -20.34
CA GLY A 83 14.64 -6.00 -19.50
C GLY A 83 15.87 -6.68 -20.13
N SER A 84 16.77 -7.21 -19.30
CA SER A 84 17.95 -7.99 -19.76
C SER A 84 17.59 -9.31 -20.46
N GLU A 85 16.42 -9.87 -20.14
CA GLU A 85 15.80 -11.00 -20.83
C GLU A 85 14.34 -10.63 -21.15
N LYS A 86 13.80 -11.16 -22.26
CA LYS A 86 12.35 -11.03 -22.54
C LYS A 86 11.60 -11.93 -21.56
N LEU A 87 10.90 -11.31 -20.61
CA LEU A 87 10.05 -12.03 -19.65
C LEU A 87 8.60 -11.92 -20.11
N GLN A 88 8.03 -13.06 -20.49
CA GLN A 88 6.61 -13.16 -20.83
C GLN A 88 5.86 -13.70 -19.63
N LEU A 89 5.03 -12.84 -19.05
CA LEU A 89 4.36 -13.07 -17.77
C LEU A 89 2.84 -12.99 -17.96
N VAL A 90 2.10 -13.80 -17.22
CA VAL A 90 0.65 -13.65 -17.07
C VAL A 90 0.35 -13.18 -15.65
N VAL A 91 -0.50 -12.16 -15.51
CA VAL A 91 -0.90 -11.61 -14.22
C VAL A 91 -1.87 -12.57 -13.54
N ASP A 92 -1.47 -13.22 -12.46
CA ASP A 92 -2.34 -14.12 -11.71
C ASP A 92 -3.13 -13.38 -10.63
N LYS A 93 -2.47 -12.44 -9.95
CA LYS A 93 -3.05 -11.74 -8.82
C LYS A 93 -2.37 -10.40 -8.58
N ILE A 94 -3.17 -9.39 -8.33
CA ILE A 94 -2.70 -8.05 -7.99
C ILE A 94 -2.96 -7.81 -6.49
N SER A 95 -1.91 -7.45 -5.76
CA SER A 95 -1.97 -6.90 -4.41
C SER A 95 -1.59 -5.42 -4.46
N LEU A 96 -1.70 -4.71 -3.35
CA LEU A 96 -1.41 -3.28 -3.34
C LEU A 96 0.07 -2.99 -3.62
N LEU A 97 0.97 -3.67 -2.90
CA LEU A 97 2.42 -3.42 -2.97
C LEU A 97 3.19 -4.41 -3.88
N TYR A 98 2.51 -5.39 -4.47
CA TYR A 98 3.14 -6.42 -5.30
C TYR A 98 2.13 -7.07 -6.24
N THR A 99 2.63 -7.67 -7.31
CA THR A 99 1.85 -8.47 -8.25
C THR A 99 2.45 -9.86 -8.37
N VAL A 100 1.59 -10.87 -8.43
CA VAL A 100 1.99 -12.26 -8.67
C VAL A 100 1.78 -12.56 -10.15
N PHE A 101 2.83 -13.08 -10.76
CA PHE A 101 2.88 -13.43 -12.17
C PHE A 101 3.23 -14.91 -12.34
N THR A 102 2.72 -15.53 -13.39
CA THR A 102 3.23 -16.82 -13.89
C THR A 102 4.07 -16.61 -15.13
N ARG A 103 5.31 -17.13 -15.12
CA ARG A 103 6.17 -17.16 -16.31
C ARG A 103 5.67 -18.20 -17.29
N ILE A 104 5.47 -17.80 -18.55
CA ILE A 104 4.99 -18.69 -19.61
C ILE A 104 6.04 -19.76 -19.95
N ASP A 105 7.32 -19.39 -19.96
CA ASP A 105 8.40 -20.27 -20.44
C ASP A 105 8.71 -21.42 -19.47
N LYS A 106 8.59 -21.16 -18.16
CA LYS A 106 8.97 -22.10 -17.09
C LYS A 106 7.77 -22.58 -16.26
N MET A 107 6.57 -22.05 -16.51
CA MET A 107 5.38 -22.28 -15.69
C MET A 107 5.64 -22.06 -14.20
N GLN A 108 6.50 -21.10 -13.87
CA GLN A 108 6.88 -20.76 -12.50
C GLN A 108 6.17 -19.49 -12.05
N VAL A 109 5.59 -19.54 -10.85
CA VAL A 109 5.00 -18.38 -10.18
C VAL A 109 6.12 -17.51 -9.60
N VAL A 110 6.11 -16.23 -9.93
CA VAL A 110 7.04 -15.22 -9.45
C VAL A 110 6.26 -14.04 -8.88
N GLN A 111 6.76 -13.47 -7.79
CA GLN A 111 6.20 -12.25 -7.20
C GLN A 111 7.14 -11.10 -7.51
N VAL A 112 6.59 -10.02 -8.06
CA VAL A 112 7.33 -8.79 -8.39
C VAL A 112 6.63 -7.60 -7.76
#